data_AF-A0A7T5JTT5-F1
#
_entry.id   AF-A0A7T5JTT5-F1
#
_cell.length_a   1.000
_cell.length_b   1.000
_cell.length_c   1.000
_cell.angle_alpha   90.00
_cell.angle_beta   90.00
_cell.angle_gamma   90.00
#
_symmetry.space_group_name_H-M   'P 1'
#
loop_
_entity.id
_entity.type
_entity.pdbx_description
1 polymer ?
#
loop_
_entity_poly.entity_id
_entity_poly.type
_entity_poly.pdbx_seq_one_letter_code
_entity_poly.pdbx_strand_id
1 'polypeptide(L)'
;MQYLHDYILKEGRVLSSQVLKVDSFLNHQVQPTLIQEIGREFANAFANSQVDKVITVEASGIHIAYATALALGVPFVYAKKKRAVTQSDDVFSAPVMSYTRNETVDITVSKSFIRPGERVLVIDDILANGNAVMGLLDILQSAEANVVALGVVIEKRFQDGRAKIQARNIPILSLASIESMENGRVVFTDSEESKMEFLTKE
;
A
#
# COMPACT_ATOMS: atom_id res chain seq x y z
N MET A 1 -15.51 -0.83 5.23
CA MET A 1 -14.73 -1.55 6.28
C MET A 1 -15.27 -2.94 6.60
N GLN A 2 -16.49 -3.11 7.16
CA GLN A 2 -17.03 -4.43 7.56
C GLN A 2 -16.96 -5.49 6.45
N TYR A 3 -17.30 -5.12 5.22
CA TYR A 3 -17.25 -6.03 4.07
C TYR A 3 -15.84 -6.63 3.85
N LEU A 4 -14.77 -5.86 4.06
CA LEU A 4 -13.40 -6.34 3.87
C LEU A 4 -13.02 -7.34 4.97
N HIS A 5 -13.44 -7.07 6.21
CA HIS A 5 -13.28 -8.03 7.32
C HIS A 5 -14.03 -9.33 7.00
N ASP A 6 -15.26 -9.25 6.47
CA ASP A 6 -16.05 -10.42 6.10
C ASP A 6 -15.36 -11.24 4.98
N TYR A 7 -14.78 -10.58 3.97
CA TYR A 7 -13.98 -11.25 2.93
C TYR A 7 -12.75 -11.95 3.54
N ILE A 8 -12.01 -11.29 4.42
CA ILE A 8 -10.83 -11.86 5.08
C ILE A 8 -11.21 -13.07 5.94
N LEU A 9 -12.30 -13.00 6.71
CA LEU A 9 -12.75 -14.11 7.57
C LEU A 9 -13.30 -15.30 6.78
N LYS A 10 -13.98 -15.03 5.66
CA LYS A 10 -14.61 -16.07 4.84
C LYS A 10 -13.62 -16.78 3.92
N GLU A 11 -12.74 -16.02 3.26
CA GLU A 11 -11.91 -16.50 2.17
C GLU A 11 -10.40 -16.52 2.51
N GLY A 12 -9.99 -15.77 3.53
CA GLY A 12 -8.60 -15.71 3.98
C GLY A 12 -8.16 -16.99 4.69
N ARG A 13 -6.90 -17.36 4.51
CA ARG A 13 -6.31 -18.54 5.15
C ARG A 13 -5.04 -18.16 5.91
N VAL A 14 -5.03 -18.35 7.22
CA VAL A 14 -3.83 -18.18 8.04
C VAL A 14 -2.91 -19.38 7.82
N LEU A 15 -1.78 -19.19 7.14
CA LEU A 15 -0.78 -20.24 6.90
C LEU A 15 0.20 -20.36 8.08
N SER A 16 0.44 -19.24 8.77
CA SER A 16 1.20 -19.14 10.01
C SER A 16 0.79 -17.87 10.74
N SER A 17 1.28 -17.66 11.97
CA SER A 17 1.04 -16.42 12.73
C SER A 17 1.55 -15.15 12.03
N GLN A 18 2.31 -15.29 10.93
CA GLN A 18 2.89 -14.17 10.18
C GLN A 18 2.33 -14.04 8.76
N VAL A 19 1.64 -15.07 8.25
CA VAL A 19 1.26 -15.17 6.83
C VAL A 19 -0.25 -15.41 6.69
N LEU A 20 -0.93 -14.40 6.17
CA LEU A 20 -2.31 -14.48 5.70
C LEU A 20 -2.33 -14.65 4.19
N LYS A 21 -2.97 -15.70 3.70
CA LYS A 21 -3.20 -15.93 2.27
C LYS A 21 -4.58 -15.38 1.87
N VAL A 22 -4.59 -14.45 0.91
CA VAL A 22 -5.79 -13.78 0.38
C VAL A 22 -5.86 -13.87 -1.15
N ASP A 23 -5.31 -14.94 -1.71
CA ASP A 23 -5.17 -15.14 -3.16
C ASP A 23 -6.50 -15.19 -3.92
N SER A 24 -7.61 -15.55 -3.26
CA SER A 24 -8.92 -15.69 -3.92
C SER A 24 -9.59 -14.34 -4.23
N PHE A 25 -9.12 -13.24 -3.66
CA PHE A 25 -9.73 -11.92 -3.87
C PHE A 25 -8.79 -10.71 -4.02
N LEU A 26 -7.51 -10.84 -3.63
CA LEU A 26 -6.55 -9.72 -3.66
C LEU A 26 -5.28 -10.07 -4.45
N ASN A 27 -4.54 -11.11 -4.04
CA ASN A 27 -3.13 -11.25 -4.45
C ASN A 27 -2.88 -12.12 -5.69
N HIS A 28 -3.87 -12.87 -6.16
CA HIS A 28 -3.74 -13.69 -7.37
C HIS A 28 -4.99 -13.61 -8.24
N GLN A 29 -6.10 -14.11 -7.72
CA GLN A 29 -7.43 -13.76 -8.21
C GLN A 29 -7.85 -12.45 -7.56
N VAL A 30 -8.33 -11.52 -8.37
CA VAL A 30 -8.79 -10.21 -7.92
C VAL A 30 -10.31 -10.18 -8.01
N GLN A 31 -11.00 -9.75 -6.95
CA GLN A 31 -12.45 -9.51 -6.98
C GLN A 31 -12.73 -8.04 -7.39
N PRO A 32 -13.12 -7.74 -8.63
CA PRO A 32 -13.12 -6.38 -9.14
C PRO A 32 -14.04 -5.42 -8.38
N THR A 33 -15.21 -5.92 -7.95
CA THR A 33 -16.16 -5.12 -7.14
C THR A 33 -15.58 -4.72 -5.80
N LEU A 34 -14.89 -5.65 -5.12
CA LEU A 34 -14.18 -5.37 -3.87
C LEU A 34 -13.10 -4.30 -4.07
N ILE A 35 -12.31 -4.41 -5.15
CA ILE A 35 -11.26 -3.44 -5.48
C ILE A 35 -11.84 -2.05 -5.79
N GLN A 36 -12.97 -2.01 -6.50
CA GLN A 36 -13.65 -0.75 -6.79
C GLN A 36 -14.10 -0.04 -5.50
N GLU A 37 -14.69 -0.77 -4.55
CA GLU A 37 -15.09 -0.20 -3.26
C GLU A 37 -13.88 0.24 -2.43
N ILE A 38 -12.82 -0.57 -2.39
CA ILE A 38 -11.55 -0.19 -1.74
C ILE A 38 -10.98 1.12 -2.32
N GLY A 39 -10.96 1.25 -3.65
CA GLY A 39 -10.47 2.46 -4.31
C GLY A 39 -11.30 3.70 -3.96
N ARG A 40 -12.63 3.55 -3.88
CA ARG A 40 -13.55 4.61 -3.43
C ARG A 40 -13.31 5.01 -1.97
N GLU A 41 -13.08 4.06 -1.08
CA GLU A 41 -12.79 4.34 0.33
C GLU A 41 -11.51 5.16 0.49
N PHE A 42 -10.43 4.79 -0.22
CA PHE A 42 -9.22 5.60 -0.24
C PHE A 42 -9.47 6.98 -0.84
N ALA A 43 -10.15 7.06 -1.99
CA ALA A 43 -10.43 8.35 -2.62
C ALA A 43 -11.25 9.28 -1.70
N ASN A 44 -12.25 8.76 -1.01
CA ASN A 44 -13.05 9.51 -0.04
C ASN A 44 -12.19 10.01 1.13
N ALA A 45 -11.31 9.16 1.67
CA ALA A 45 -10.44 9.52 2.78
C ALA A 45 -9.43 10.62 2.42
N PHE A 46 -9.02 10.70 1.15
CA PHE A 46 -8.01 11.66 0.66
C PHE A 46 -8.59 12.76 -0.24
N ALA A 47 -9.92 12.91 -0.29
CA ALA A 47 -10.59 13.83 -1.22
C ALA A 47 -10.14 15.29 -1.05
N ASN A 48 -9.84 15.70 0.19
CA ASN A 48 -9.40 17.06 0.52
C ASN A 48 -7.87 17.20 0.58
N SER A 49 -7.13 16.13 0.31
CA SER A 49 -5.67 16.11 0.45
C SER A 49 -4.91 16.57 -0.81
N GLN A 50 -5.62 17.02 -1.86
CA GLN A 50 -5.03 17.51 -3.12
C GLN A 50 -4.00 16.52 -3.69
N VAL A 51 -4.39 15.26 -3.88
CA VAL A 51 -3.51 14.24 -4.46
C VAL A 51 -3.32 14.54 -5.96
N ASP A 52 -2.08 14.57 -6.44
CA ASP A 52 -1.74 14.73 -7.88
C ASP A 52 -1.43 13.39 -8.57
N LYS A 53 -1.00 12.40 -7.78
CA LYS A 53 -0.63 11.06 -8.26
C LYS A 53 -0.84 9.99 -7.23
N VAL A 54 -1.18 8.78 -7.70
CA VAL A 54 -1.07 7.56 -6.91
C VAL A 54 0.17 6.77 -7.31
N ILE A 55 0.89 6.20 -6.35
CA ILE A 55 2.01 5.30 -6.61
C ILE A 55 1.89 3.99 -5.82
N THR A 56 2.37 2.90 -6.42
CA THR A 56 2.46 1.57 -5.79
C THR A 56 3.70 0.83 -6.26
N VAL A 57 3.98 -0.35 -5.69
CA VAL A 57 4.92 -1.33 -6.27
C VAL A 57 4.13 -2.46 -6.94
N GLU A 58 4.68 -3.05 -8.00
CA GLU A 58 4.09 -4.25 -8.61
C GLU A 58 4.16 -5.50 -7.69
N ALA A 59 3.22 -6.44 -7.77
CA ALA A 59 2.07 -6.49 -8.68
C ALA A 59 0.74 -6.24 -7.97
N SER A 60 0.57 -6.74 -6.74
CA SER A 60 -0.71 -6.72 -6.03
C SER A 60 -1.24 -5.30 -5.77
N GLY A 61 -0.38 -4.32 -5.49
CA GLY A 61 -0.84 -2.96 -5.29
C GLY A 61 -1.42 -2.28 -6.55
N ILE A 62 -1.16 -2.81 -7.77
CA ILE A 62 -1.56 -2.18 -9.04
C ILE A 62 -3.07 -2.00 -9.17
N HIS A 63 -3.85 -3.04 -8.89
CA HIS A 63 -5.30 -2.98 -9.10
C HIS A 63 -5.98 -2.06 -8.07
N ILE A 64 -5.42 -1.99 -6.86
CA ILE A 64 -5.86 -1.08 -5.79
C ILE A 64 -5.51 0.36 -6.18
N ALA A 65 -4.26 0.63 -6.55
CA ALA A 65 -3.79 1.94 -6.99
C ALA A 65 -4.58 2.45 -8.20
N TYR A 66 -4.86 1.58 -9.17
CA TYR A 66 -5.71 1.91 -10.32
C TYR A 66 -7.12 2.35 -9.88
N ALA A 67 -7.79 1.59 -9.01
CA ALA A 67 -9.12 1.92 -8.55
C ALA A 67 -9.15 3.23 -7.73
N THR A 68 -8.16 3.43 -6.86
CA THR A 68 -8.00 4.68 -6.09
C THR A 68 -7.77 5.88 -7.00
N ALA A 69 -6.84 5.76 -7.96
CA ALA A 69 -6.51 6.83 -8.89
C ALA A 69 -7.70 7.17 -9.82
N LEU A 70 -8.42 6.15 -10.28
CA LEU A 70 -9.64 6.31 -11.06
C LEU A 70 -10.71 7.08 -10.27
N ALA A 71 -10.91 6.76 -8.99
CA ALA A 71 -11.87 7.43 -8.14
C ALA A 71 -11.45 8.87 -7.77
N LEU A 72 -10.15 9.13 -7.62
CA LEU A 72 -9.59 10.48 -7.40
C LEU A 72 -9.51 11.34 -8.67
N GLY A 73 -9.59 10.73 -9.85
CA GLY A 73 -9.43 11.43 -11.14
C GLY A 73 -7.99 11.83 -11.46
N VAL A 74 -7.00 11.06 -10.98
CA VAL A 74 -5.56 11.36 -11.13
C VAL A 74 -4.82 10.21 -11.81
N PRO A 75 -3.65 10.44 -12.43
CA PRO A 75 -2.82 9.35 -12.94
C PRO A 75 -2.24 8.51 -11.79
N PHE A 76 -1.87 7.27 -12.12
CA PHE A 76 -1.04 6.44 -11.23
C PHE A 76 0.20 5.93 -11.95
N VAL A 77 1.24 5.63 -11.18
CA VAL A 77 2.46 4.96 -11.64
C VAL A 77 2.76 3.79 -10.69
N TYR A 78 3.42 2.74 -11.19
CA TYR A 78 3.85 1.64 -10.34
C TYR A 78 5.34 1.38 -10.54
N ALA A 79 6.04 1.14 -9.44
CA ALA A 79 7.46 0.80 -9.44
C ALA A 79 7.65 -0.66 -9.90
N LYS A 80 8.66 -0.87 -10.72
CA LYS A 80 9.00 -2.18 -11.29
C LYS A 80 10.16 -2.81 -10.53
N LYS A 81 10.05 -4.10 -10.20
CA LYS A 81 11.08 -4.94 -9.54
C LYS A 81 12.09 -5.52 -10.53
N LYS A 82 11.82 -5.40 -11.83
CA LYS A 82 12.74 -5.77 -12.91
C LYS A 82 12.74 -4.67 -13.95
N ARG A 83 13.93 -4.33 -14.46
CA ARG A 83 14.06 -3.43 -15.61
C ARG A 83 13.31 -4.01 -16.79
N ALA A 84 12.34 -3.26 -17.32
CA ALA A 84 11.74 -3.57 -18.59
C ALA A 84 12.65 -3.07 -19.72
N VAL A 85 12.70 -3.77 -20.85
CA VAL A 85 13.47 -3.34 -22.05
C VAL A 85 13.05 -1.94 -22.52
N THR A 86 11.79 -1.55 -22.24
CA THR A 86 11.21 -0.25 -22.61
C THR A 86 11.45 0.86 -21.60
N GLN A 87 12.09 0.56 -20.46
CA GLN A 87 12.34 1.56 -19.42
C GLN A 87 13.59 2.37 -19.79
N SER A 88 13.48 3.70 -19.75
CA SER A 88 14.63 4.59 -19.89
C SER A 88 15.72 4.25 -18.89
N ASP A 89 16.98 4.49 -19.22
CA ASP A 89 18.08 4.36 -18.25
C ASP A 89 17.98 5.39 -17.12
N ASP A 90 17.25 6.48 -17.34
CA ASP A 90 16.99 7.53 -16.35
C ASP A 90 15.81 7.16 -15.43
N VAL A 91 16.15 6.60 -14.27
CA VAL A 91 15.20 6.12 -13.26
C VAL A 91 15.61 6.59 -11.86
N PHE A 92 14.62 6.72 -10.98
CA PHE A 92 14.83 6.57 -9.54
C PHE A 92 14.88 5.08 -9.20
N SER A 93 15.72 4.70 -8.26
CA SER A 93 15.89 3.31 -7.82
C SER A 93 16.05 3.24 -6.31
N ALA A 94 15.49 2.21 -5.69
CA ALA A 94 15.72 1.89 -4.28
C ALA A 94 15.77 0.37 -4.05
N PRO A 95 16.70 -0.14 -3.23
CA PRO A 95 16.77 -1.56 -2.89
C PRO A 95 15.67 -1.94 -1.90
N VAL A 96 14.98 -3.05 -2.16
CA VAL A 96 13.91 -3.58 -1.31
C VAL A 96 14.17 -5.05 -1.01
N MET A 97 14.20 -5.40 0.27
CA MET A 97 14.26 -6.80 0.70
C MET A 97 12.91 -7.50 0.48
N SER A 98 12.88 -8.44 -0.46
CA SER A 98 11.73 -9.29 -0.73
C SER A 98 11.73 -10.49 0.20
N TYR A 99 10.83 -10.49 1.19
CA TYR A 99 10.74 -11.59 2.15
C TYR A 99 10.32 -12.91 1.49
N THR A 100 9.41 -12.86 0.52
CA THR A 100 8.91 -14.06 -0.17
C THR A 100 9.96 -14.71 -1.06
N ARG A 101 11.01 -13.98 -1.44
CA ARG A 101 12.08 -14.47 -2.32
C ARG A 101 13.45 -14.51 -1.64
N ASN A 102 13.54 -14.03 -0.40
CA ASN A 102 14.75 -13.90 0.40
C ASN A 102 15.93 -13.25 -0.37
N GLU A 103 15.62 -12.22 -1.14
CA GLU A 103 16.57 -11.48 -1.99
C GLU A 103 16.29 -9.98 -1.93
N THR A 104 17.34 -9.18 -2.08
CA THR A 104 17.21 -7.74 -2.32
C THR A 104 16.99 -7.51 -3.81
N VAL A 105 15.92 -6.81 -4.15
CA VAL A 105 15.62 -6.39 -5.53
C VAL A 105 15.49 -4.88 -5.58
N ASP A 106 16.01 -4.27 -6.65
CA ASP A 106 15.77 -2.85 -6.89
C ASP A 106 14.36 -2.66 -7.44
N ILE A 107 13.63 -1.72 -6.83
CA ILE A 107 12.44 -1.16 -7.44
C ILE A 107 12.79 0.13 -8.18
N THR A 108 12.18 0.35 -9.33
CA THR A 108 12.52 1.49 -10.19
C THR A 108 11.28 2.21 -10.71
N VAL A 109 11.40 3.54 -10.84
CA VAL A 109 10.39 4.41 -11.46
C VAL A 109 11.11 5.37 -12.42
N SER A 110 10.60 5.53 -13.64
CA SER A 110 11.20 6.50 -14.58
C SER A 110 11.02 7.93 -14.06
N LYS A 111 12.08 8.74 -14.15
CA LYS A 111 12.06 10.12 -13.64
C LYS A 111 11.04 11.01 -14.35
N SER A 112 10.60 10.63 -15.55
CA SER A 112 9.59 11.37 -16.31
C SER A 112 8.19 11.35 -15.66
N PHE A 113 7.94 10.48 -14.68
CA PHE A 113 6.62 10.27 -14.08
C PHE A 113 6.46 10.82 -12.67
N ILE A 114 7.49 11.42 -12.06
CA ILE A 114 7.38 12.07 -10.76
C ILE A 114 8.07 13.41 -10.85
N ARG A 115 7.36 14.49 -10.50
CA ARG A 115 7.89 15.85 -10.52
C ARG A 115 8.23 16.33 -9.10
N PRO A 116 9.25 17.19 -8.93
CA PRO A 116 9.49 17.86 -7.66
C PRO A 116 8.24 18.61 -7.18
N GLY A 117 7.94 18.50 -5.89
CA GLY A 117 6.78 19.11 -5.24
C GLY A 117 5.44 18.40 -5.46
N GLU A 118 5.38 17.40 -6.33
CA GLU A 118 4.15 16.67 -6.65
C GLU A 118 3.58 15.94 -5.42
N ARG A 119 2.27 16.02 -5.20
CA ARG A 119 1.60 15.44 -4.04
C ARG A 119 1.20 13.99 -4.34
N VAL A 120 1.93 13.05 -3.76
CA VAL A 120 1.83 11.63 -4.10
C VAL A 120 1.20 10.83 -2.96
N LEU A 121 0.13 10.09 -3.28
CA LEU A 121 -0.48 9.11 -2.40
C LEU A 121 0.14 7.72 -2.68
N VAL A 122 0.71 7.10 -1.65
CA VAL A 122 1.22 5.72 -1.75
C VAL A 122 0.09 4.75 -1.43
N ILE A 123 -0.12 3.76 -2.29
CA ILE A 123 -1.09 2.67 -2.09
C ILE A 123 -0.36 1.34 -2.14
N ASP A 124 -0.67 0.42 -1.22
CA ASP A 124 -0.14 -0.95 -1.23
C ASP A 124 -1.20 -1.97 -0.76
N ASP A 125 -0.98 -3.26 -1.05
CA ASP A 125 -1.90 -4.32 -0.65
C ASP A 125 -1.80 -4.65 0.84
N ILE A 126 -0.58 -4.96 1.31
CA ILE A 126 -0.35 -5.44 2.68
C ILE A 126 0.83 -4.71 3.34
N LEU A 127 0.56 -4.01 4.44
CA LEU A 127 1.60 -3.51 5.33
C LEU A 127 2.03 -4.58 6.35
N ALA A 128 3.25 -5.08 6.15
CA ALA A 128 3.93 -6.06 7.00
C ALA A 128 5.16 -5.43 7.66
N ASN A 129 6.37 -5.78 7.19
CA ASN A 129 7.63 -5.18 7.66
C ASN A 129 7.93 -3.79 7.06
N GLY A 130 7.14 -3.35 6.07
CA GLY A 130 7.22 -2.03 5.44
C GLY A 130 8.26 -1.88 4.33
N ASN A 131 9.08 -2.89 4.01
CA ASN A 131 10.24 -2.74 3.11
C ASN A 131 9.91 -2.14 1.74
N ALA A 132 8.82 -2.58 1.09
CA ALA A 132 8.44 -2.08 -0.24
C ALA A 132 8.02 -0.61 -0.19
N VAL A 133 7.18 -0.26 0.79
CA VAL A 133 6.77 1.12 1.03
C VAL A 133 7.98 2.00 1.36
N MET A 134 8.91 1.54 2.19
CA MET A 134 10.13 2.30 2.50
C MET A 134 10.96 2.60 1.24
N GLY A 135 11.11 1.63 0.34
CA GLY A 135 11.77 1.87 -0.95
C GLY A 135 11.02 2.89 -1.82
N LEU A 136 9.69 2.88 -1.83
CA LEU A 136 8.92 3.93 -2.51
C LEU A 136 9.14 5.31 -1.87
N LEU A 137 9.19 5.39 -0.54
CA LEU A 137 9.48 6.64 0.17
C LEU A 137 10.88 7.17 -0.17
N ASP A 138 11.88 6.29 -0.32
CA ASP A 138 13.23 6.67 -0.75
C ASP A 138 13.25 7.22 -2.19
N ILE A 139 12.49 6.60 -3.10
CA ILE A 139 12.29 7.10 -4.47
C ILE A 139 11.60 8.47 -4.46
N LEU A 140 10.52 8.62 -3.71
CA LEU A 140 9.75 9.87 -3.65
C LEU A 140 10.56 11.00 -3.03
N GLN A 141 11.36 10.70 -1.99
CA GLN A 141 12.31 11.65 -1.43
C GLN A 141 13.36 12.08 -2.46
N SER A 142 13.92 11.13 -3.22
CA SER A 142 14.90 11.41 -4.28
C SER A 142 14.31 12.23 -5.43
N ALA A 143 13.00 12.10 -5.66
CA ALA A 143 12.25 12.87 -6.63
C ALA A 143 11.77 14.24 -6.10
N GLU A 144 12.07 14.56 -4.84
CA GLU A 144 11.61 15.76 -4.13
C GLU A 144 10.07 15.88 -4.12
N ALA A 145 9.37 14.75 -4.12
CA ALA A 145 7.91 14.68 -4.08
C ALA A 145 7.37 14.77 -2.64
N ASN A 146 6.16 15.30 -2.50
CA ASN A 146 5.46 15.43 -1.23
C ASN A 146 4.57 14.21 -1.01
N VAL A 147 4.94 13.33 -0.08
CA VAL A 147 4.12 12.16 0.26
C VAL A 147 2.92 12.61 1.10
N VAL A 148 1.71 12.43 0.57
CA VAL A 148 0.46 12.78 1.25
C VAL A 148 0.20 11.81 2.40
N ALA A 149 0.22 10.52 2.10
CA ALA A 149 -0.02 9.44 3.04
C ALA A 149 0.33 8.09 2.41
N LEU A 150 0.25 7.05 3.23
CA LEU A 150 0.14 5.66 2.82
C LEU A 150 -1.28 5.13 3.07
N GLY A 151 -1.92 4.60 2.03
CA GLY A 151 -3.12 3.78 2.15
C GLY A 151 -2.80 2.30 1.94
N VAL A 152 -3.20 1.42 2.86
CA VAL A 152 -3.03 -0.03 2.73
C VAL A 152 -4.33 -0.79 2.97
N VAL A 153 -4.56 -1.85 2.21
CA VAL A 153 -5.78 -2.65 2.36
C VAL A 153 -5.75 -3.47 3.63
N ILE A 154 -4.65 -4.20 3.87
CA ILE A 154 -4.46 -5.01 5.08
C ILE A 154 -3.19 -4.56 5.79
N GLU A 155 -3.26 -4.35 7.08
CA GLU A 155 -2.12 -4.08 7.94
C GLU A 155 -1.98 -5.20 8.98
N LYS A 156 -0.76 -5.67 9.20
CA LYS A 156 -0.42 -6.53 10.34
C LYS A 156 0.22 -5.68 11.44
N ARG A 157 -0.58 -5.25 12.41
CA ARG A 157 -0.20 -4.32 13.50
C ARG A 157 0.90 -4.88 14.40
N PHE A 158 0.97 -6.21 14.53
CA PHE A 158 2.01 -6.92 15.27
C PHE A 158 3.37 -7.01 14.53
N GLN A 159 3.55 -6.30 13.43
CA GLN A 159 4.82 -6.19 12.70
C GLN A 159 5.30 -4.73 12.60
N ASP A 160 6.59 -4.53 12.39
CA ASP A 160 7.26 -3.22 12.55
C ASP A 160 6.98 -2.19 11.44
N GLY A 161 6.23 -2.54 10.39
CA GLY A 161 6.09 -1.69 9.20
C GLY A 161 5.52 -0.31 9.51
N ARG A 162 4.45 -0.24 10.32
CA ARG A 162 3.84 1.05 10.71
C ARG A 162 4.81 1.94 11.45
N ALA A 163 5.52 1.40 12.45
CA ALA A 163 6.44 2.18 13.26
C ALA A 163 7.54 2.83 12.39
N LYS A 164 8.10 2.06 11.43
CA LYS A 164 9.12 2.57 10.49
C LYS A 164 8.61 3.71 9.60
N ILE A 165 7.37 3.62 9.14
CA ILE A 165 6.77 4.61 8.24
C ILE A 165 6.35 5.86 9.02
N GLN A 166 5.79 5.68 10.22
CA GLN A 166 5.47 6.80 11.13
C GLN A 166 6.72 7.57 11.57
N ALA A 167 7.88 6.89 11.72
CA ALA A 167 9.15 7.55 12.00
C ALA A 167 9.61 8.50 10.87
N ARG A 168 9.03 8.39 9.66
CA ARG A 168 9.22 9.34 8.55
C ARG A 168 8.12 10.41 8.48
N ASN A 169 7.29 10.53 9.51
CA ASN A 169 6.15 11.46 9.57
C ASN A 169 5.12 11.26 8.45
N ILE A 170 4.98 10.04 7.94
CA ILE A 170 3.99 9.71 6.90
C ILE A 170 2.69 9.23 7.57
N PRO A 171 1.54 9.88 7.30
CA PRO A 171 0.23 9.38 7.73
C PRO A 171 -0.08 8.02 7.12
N ILE A 172 -0.73 7.13 7.89
CA ILE A 172 -1.08 5.78 7.43
C ILE A 172 -2.57 5.55 7.66
N LEU A 173 -3.26 5.17 6.59
CA LEU A 173 -4.63 4.68 6.61
C LEU A 173 -4.65 3.20 6.25
N SER A 174 -5.25 2.38 7.11
CA SER A 174 -5.38 0.94 6.90
C SER A 174 -6.86 0.54 6.88
N LEU A 175 -7.29 -0.17 5.83
CA LEU A 175 -8.70 -0.58 5.69
C LEU A 175 -9.05 -1.86 6.48
N ALA A 176 -8.06 -2.65 6.86
CA ALA A 176 -8.20 -3.75 7.80
C ALA A 176 -6.92 -3.89 8.60
N SER A 177 -6.97 -3.61 9.90
CA SER A 177 -5.82 -3.73 10.79
C SER A 177 -5.96 -5.01 11.61
N ILE A 178 -4.99 -5.91 11.48
CA ILE A 178 -4.95 -7.22 12.14
C ILE A 178 -3.99 -7.14 13.32
N GLU A 179 -4.51 -7.37 14.52
CA GLU A 179 -3.78 -7.37 15.79
C GLU A 179 -3.08 -8.71 16.06
N SER A 180 -3.69 -9.82 15.65
CA SER A 180 -3.12 -11.16 15.83
C SER A 180 -3.61 -12.15 14.78
N MET A 181 -2.78 -13.14 14.50
CA MET A 181 -3.11 -14.32 13.69
C MET A 181 -2.80 -15.64 14.40
N GLU A 182 -2.74 -15.62 15.74
CA GLU A 182 -2.44 -16.82 16.52
C GLU A 182 -3.54 -17.87 16.43
N ASN A 183 -3.16 -19.14 16.63
CA ASN A 183 -4.08 -20.29 16.58
C ASN A 183 -4.89 -20.38 15.27
N GLY A 184 -4.35 -19.84 14.17
CA GLY A 184 -5.00 -19.86 12.85
C GLY A 184 -6.18 -18.92 12.72
N ARG A 185 -6.36 -17.96 13.63
CA ARG A 185 -7.51 -17.03 13.65
C ARG A 185 -7.06 -15.59 13.49
N VAL A 186 -7.73 -14.85 12.62
CA VAL A 186 -7.52 -13.41 12.46
C VAL A 186 -8.28 -12.65 13.54
N VAL A 187 -7.58 -11.78 14.27
CA VAL A 187 -8.14 -10.83 15.23
C VAL A 187 -7.86 -9.42 14.69
N PHE A 188 -8.92 -8.65 14.45
CA PHE A 188 -8.80 -7.26 14.01
C PHE A 188 -8.61 -6.33 15.22
N THR A 189 -8.00 -5.16 15.00
CA THR A 189 -8.05 -4.07 15.99
C THR A 189 -9.46 -3.48 16.06
N ASP A 190 -9.84 -2.92 17.21
CA ASP A 190 -11.10 -2.20 17.33
C ASP A 190 -11.19 -1.06 16.29
N SER A 191 -12.30 -1.01 15.56
CA SER A 191 -12.41 -0.30 14.27
C SER A 191 -12.32 1.23 14.33
N GLU A 192 -12.51 1.82 15.51
CA GLU A 192 -12.54 3.28 15.70
C GLU A 192 -11.15 3.91 15.88
N GLU A 193 -10.19 3.19 16.46
CA GLU A 193 -8.84 3.73 16.72
C GLU A 193 -8.10 4.05 15.42
N SER A 194 -8.17 3.18 14.41
CA SER A 194 -7.45 3.37 13.14
C SER A 194 -7.94 4.56 12.32
N LYS A 195 -9.22 4.95 12.42
CA LYS A 195 -9.76 6.14 11.75
C LYS A 195 -9.47 7.43 12.53
N MET A 196 -9.56 7.37 13.86
CA MET A 196 -9.27 8.52 14.73
C MET A 196 -7.77 8.87 14.74
N GLU A 197 -6.85 7.89 14.72
CA GLU A 197 -5.41 8.13 14.59
C GLU A 197 -5.02 8.85 13.29
N PHE A 198 -5.79 8.61 12.21
CA PHE A 198 -5.54 9.25 10.92
C PHE A 198 -6.07 10.70 10.90
N LEU A 199 -7.29 10.94 11.39
CA LEU A 199 -7.95 12.27 11.36
C LEU A 199 -7.36 13.27 12.37
N THR A 200 -6.69 12.81 13.43
CA THR A 200 -6.13 13.68 14.48
C THR A 200 -4.76 14.28 14.14
N LYS A 201 -4.18 13.97 12.96
CA LYS A 201 -2.85 14.43 12.55
C LYS A 201 -2.85 15.59 11.54
N GLU A 202 -3.99 16.24 11.31
CA GLU A 202 -4.10 17.49 10.51
C GLU A 202 -3.83 18.75 11.33
#